data_AF-A0AAV0F2C5-F1
#
_entry.id   AF-A0AAV0F2C5-F1
#
_cell.length_a   1.000
_cell.length_b   1.000
_cell.length_c   1.000
_cell.angle_alpha   90.00
_cell.angle_beta   90.00
_cell.angle_gamma   90.00
#
_symmetry.space_group_name_H-M   'P 1'
#
loop_
_entity.id
_entity.type
_entity.pdbx_description
1 polymer ?
#
loop_
_entity_poly.entity_id
_entity_poly.type
_entity_poly.pdbx_seq_one_letter_code
_entity_poly.pdbx_strand_id
1 'polypeptide(L)'
;MKVNHPIEVAKTVLEVADVAWTAVECCHHYHRDGRKEAPSSPSLKSNRVEGDLEALRSENQRLRQLLEQNLKLLQPILQSPKLLQDCPSDLHGRLIASVESGDFLKQLE
;
A
#
# COMPACT_ATOMS: atom_id res chain seq x y z
N MET A 1 -33.40 -4.53 -27.22
CA MET A 1 -33.12 -4.50 -25.76
C MET A 1 -31.62 -4.69 -25.58
N LYS A 2 -30.89 -3.75 -24.98
CA LYS A 2 -29.46 -3.92 -24.69
C LYS A 2 -29.35 -4.85 -23.48
N VAL A 3 -28.77 -6.03 -23.69
CA VAL A 3 -28.45 -6.95 -22.60
C VAL A 3 -27.32 -6.31 -21.80
N ASN A 4 -27.56 -6.04 -20.51
CA ASN A 4 -26.56 -5.46 -19.61
C ASN A 4 -25.58 -6.53 -19.14
N HIS A 5 -24.82 -7.06 -20.10
CA HIS A 5 -23.85 -8.14 -19.89
C HIS A 5 -22.90 -7.91 -18.69
N PRO A 6 -22.40 -6.69 -18.43
CA PRO A 6 -21.55 -6.44 -17.26
C PRO A 6 -22.30 -6.60 -15.92
N ILE A 7 -23.61 -6.31 -15.89
CA ILE A 7 -24.44 -6.40 -14.68
C ILE A 7 -24.76 -7.87 -14.39
N GLU A 8 -25.03 -8.67 -15.42
CA GLU A 8 -25.24 -10.12 -15.29
C GLU A 8 -23.97 -10.80 -14.81
N VAL A 9 -22.80 -10.46 -15.37
CA VAL A 9 -21.51 -10.97 -14.89
C VAL A 9 -21.26 -10.58 -13.44
N ALA A 10 -21.46 -9.31 -13.06
CA ALA A 10 -21.29 -8.87 -11.67
C ALA A 10 -22.22 -9.62 -10.70
N LYS A 11 -23.47 -9.87 -11.10
CA LYS A 11 -24.43 -10.67 -10.32
C LYS A 11 -23.92 -12.10 -10.12
N THR A 12 -23.46 -12.76 -11.17
CA THR A 12 -22.94 -14.13 -11.06
C THR A 12 -21.67 -14.22 -10.20
N VAL A 13 -20.77 -13.22 -10.28
CA VAL A 13 -19.57 -13.17 -9.42
C VAL A 13 -19.96 -13.04 -7.95
N LEU A 14 -20.95 -12.20 -7.63
CA LEU A 14 -21.45 -12.06 -6.26
C LEU A 14 -22.12 -13.36 -5.77
N GLU A 15 -22.92 -14.02 -6.60
CA GLU A 15 -23.55 -15.30 -6.27
C GLU A 15 -22.51 -16.42 -6.03
N VAL A 16 -21.47 -16.50 -6.87
CA VAL A 16 -20.37 -17.45 -6.70
C VAL A 16 -19.55 -17.16 -5.44
N ALA A 17 -19.31 -15.87 -5.13
CA ALA A 17 -18.62 -15.48 -3.91
C ALA A 17 -19.41 -15.85 -2.65
N ASP A 18 -20.73 -15.67 -2.66
CA ASP A 18 -21.62 -16.03 -1.55
C ASP A 18 -21.68 -17.55 -1.31
N VAL A 19 -21.77 -18.34 -2.38
CA VAL A 19 -21.70 -19.80 -2.33
C VAL A 19 -20.34 -20.29 -1.84
N ALA A 20 -19.25 -19.69 -2.33
CA ALA A 20 -17.89 -20.04 -1.88
C ALA A 20 -17.67 -19.71 -0.39
N TRP A 21 -18.19 -18.56 0.07
CA TRP A 21 -18.14 -18.15 1.47
C TRP A 21 -18.93 -19.12 2.36
N THR A 22 -20.16 -19.44 1.96
CA THR A 22 -21.03 -20.40 2.66
C THR A 22 -20.38 -21.79 2.74
N ALA A 23 -19.70 -22.24 1.68
CA ALA A 23 -18.97 -23.51 1.68
C ALA A 23 -17.78 -23.50 2.67
N VAL A 24 -17.07 -22.39 2.80
CA VAL A 24 -15.98 -22.22 3.79
C VAL A 24 -16.55 -22.28 5.22
N GLU A 25 -17.67 -21.61 5.47
CA GLU A 25 -18.35 -21.66 6.78
C GLU A 25 -18.87 -23.06 7.11
N CYS A 26 -19.50 -23.75 6.15
CA CYS A 26 -19.95 -25.12 6.33
C CYS A 26 -18.77 -26.07 6.63
N CYS A 27 -17.66 -25.96 5.90
CA CYS A 27 -16.45 -26.75 6.17
C CYS A 27 -15.90 -26.47 7.58
N HIS A 28 -15.92 -25.22 8.03
CA HIS A 28 -15.54 -24.88 9.40
C HIS A 28 -16.45 -25.52 10.46
N HIS A 29 -17.74 -25.69 10.17
CA HIS A 29 -18.67 -26.39 11.07
C HIS A 29 -18.50 -27.92 11.05
N TYR A 30 -18.28 -28.54 9.89
CA TYR A 30 -18.04 -29.99 9.80
C TYR A 30 -16.73 -30.43 10.48
N HIS A 31 -15.71 -29.56 10.50
CA HIS A 31 -14.47 -29.82 11.24
C HIS A 31 -14.61 -29.65 12.76
N ARG A 32 -15.70 -29.06 13.25
CA ARG A 32 -15.93 -28.88 14.69
C ARG A 32 -16.54 -30.13 15.34
N ASP A 33 -17.34 -30.89 14.61
CA ASP A 33 -18.11 -32.03 15.17
C ASP A 33 -17.65 -33.43 14.71
N GLY A 34 -16.73 -33.54 13.74
CA GLY A 34 -16.28 -34.84 13.21
C GLY A 34 -14.78 -35.01 13.06
N ARG A 35 -14.20 -35.95 13.85
CA ARG A 35 -12.81 -36.49 13.83
C ARG A 35 -11.76 -35.56 14.48
N LYS A 36 -11.15 -35.89 15.63
CA LYS A 36 -10.32 -37.09 15.93
C LYS A 36 -9.50 -37.54 14.72
N GLU A 37 -8.45 -36.78 14.39
CA GLU A 37 -7.10 -37.25 14.03
C GLU A 37 -6.29 -36.11 13.36
N ALA A 38 -5.02 -35.97 13.78
CA ALA A 38 -3.98 -35.04 13.34
C ALA A 38 -4.07 -33.56 13.81
N PRO A 39 -3.13 -33.06 14.64
CA PRO A 39 -3.05 -31.65 14.98
C PRO A 39 -2.25 -30.90 13.91
N SER A 40 -2.84 -30.63 12.73
CA SER A 40 -2.37 -29.50 11.92
C SER A 40 -3.09 -28.25 12.43
N SER A 41 -2.56 -27.65 13.48
CA SER A 41 -3.11 -26.50 14.21
C SER A 41 -3.52 -25.34 13.27
N PRO A 42 -4.83 -25.07 13.05
CA PRO A 42 -5.29 -23.93 12.25
C PRO A 42 -5.21 -22.62 13.08
N SER A 43 -5.26 -22.74 14.41
CA SER A 43 -5.33 -21.62 15.33
C SER A 43 -4.06 -20.76 15.36
N LEU A 44 -2.88 -21.34 15.04
CA LEU A 44 -1.61 -20.60 15.01
C LEU A 44 -1.48 -19.72 13.76
N LYS A 45 -2.06 -20.14 12.63
CA LYS A 45 -1.99 -19.38 11.36
C LYS A 45 -2.99 -18.22 11.37
N SER A 46 -4.21 -18.44 11.84
CA SER A 46 -5.23 -17.38 11.94
C SER A 46 -4.81 -16.26 12.90
N ASN A 47 -4.24 -16.61 14.07
CA ASN A 47 -3.77 -15.62 15.03
C ASN A 47 -2.53 -14.85 14.56
N ARG A 48 -1.66 -15.48 13.74
CA ARG A 48 -0.51 -14.80 13.12
C ARG A 48 -0.96 -13.78 12.08
N VAL A 49 -1.92 -14.14 11.22
CA VAL A 49 -2.43 -13.22 10.19
C VAL A 49 -3.09 -11.99 10.81
N GLU A 50 -3.90 -12.15 11.86
CA GLU A 50 -4.52 -10.99 12.53
C GLU A 50 -3.46 -10.12 13.24
N GLY A 51 -2.44 -10.74 13.85
CA GLY A 51 -1.32 -10.00 14.45
C GLY A 51 -0.51 -9.20 13.42
N ASP A 52 -0.24 -9.80 12.26
CA ASP A 52 0.48 -9.14 11.16
C ASP A 52 -0.34 -7.98 10.57
N LEU A 53 -1.66 -8.15 10.46
CA LEU A 53 -2.58 -7.10 10.02
C LEU A 53 -2.62 -5.93 11.01
N GLU A 54 -2.67 -6.22 12.31
CA GLU A 54 -2.69 -5.18 13.34
C GLU A 54 -1.35 -4.42 13.43
N ALA A 55 -0.23 -5.14 13.25
CA ALA A 55 1.09 -4.52 13.12
C ALA A 55 1.16 -3.60 11.89
N LEU A 56 0.64 -4.04 10.74
CA LEU A 56 0.56 -3.23 9.53
C LEU A 56 -0.32 -1.99 9.70
N ARG A 57 -1.48 -2.11 10.37
CA ARG A 57 -2.36 -0.97 10.68
C ARG A 57 -1.66 0.04 11.59
N SER A 58 -1.01 -0.43 12.65
CA SER A 58 -0.26 0.39 13.60
C SER A 58 0.89 1.14 12.90
N GLU A 59 1.64 0.44 12.05
CA GLU A 59 2.73 1.06 11.29
C GLU A 59 2.20 2.07 10.27
N ASN A 60 1.10 1.76 9.58
CA ASN A 60 0.47 2.72 8.67
C ASN A 60 0.02 3.99 9.40
N GLN A 61 -0.55 3.85 10.60
CA GLN A 61 -0.91 5.00 11.43
C GLN A 61 0.31 5.82 11.83
N ARG A 62 1.39 5.18 12.26
CA ARG A 62 2.67 5.85 12.58
C ARG A 62 3.22 6.60 11.37
N LEU A 63 3.22 5.97 10.20
CA LEU A 63 3.69 6.59 8.95
C LEU A 63 2.83 7.81 8.56
N ARG A 64 1.50 7.73 8.73
CA ARG A 64 0.60 8.87 8.48
C ARG A 64 0.88 10.04 9.41
N GLN A 65 1.11 9.78 10.70
CA GLN A 65 1.47 10.81 11.67
C GLN A 65 2.82 11.45 11.33
N LEU A 66 3.81 10.65 10.94
CA LEU A 66 5.12 11.15 10.53
C LEU A 66 5.02 12.01 9.27
N LEU A 67 4.21 11.59 8.29
CA LEU A 67 3.94 12.39 7.10
C LEU A 67 3.30 13.74 7.45
N GLU A 68 2.30 13.74 8.33
CA GLU A 68 1.66 14.97 8.79
C GLU A 68 2.66 15.93 9.47
N GLN A 69 3.55 15.40 10.31
CA GLN A 69 4.62 16.18 10.94
C GLN A 69 5.60 16.75 9.91
N ASN A 70 6.04 15.94 8.95
CA ASN A 70 6.92 16.39 7.87
C ASN A 70 6.27 17.50 7.03
N LEU A 71 4.98 17.37 6.71
CA LEU A 71 4.26 18.40 5.97
C LEU A 71 4.18 19.72 6.74
N LYS A 72 3.98 19.68 8.06
CA LYS A 72 4.02 20.88 8.92
C LYS A 72 5.37 21.58 8.89
N LEU A 73 6.47 20.82 8.77
CA LEU A 73 7.82 21.38 8.64
C LEU A 73 8.10 21.95 7.24
N LEU A 74 7.56 21.32 6.20
CA LEU A 74 7.76 21.73 4.80
C LEU A 74 6.89 22.91 4.38
N GLN A 75 5.72 23.08 4.99
CA GLN A 75 4.78 24.15 4.64
C GLN A 75 5.40 25.56 4.78
N PRO A 76 6.09 25.93 5.87
CA PRO A 76 6.80 27.20 5.97
C PRO A 76 7.90 27.39 4.92
N ILE A 77 8.57 26.31 4.53
CA ILE A 77 9.62 26.32 3.50
C ILE A 77 8.99 26.67 2.14
N LEU A 78 7.89 26.01 1.78
CA LEU A 78 7.15 26.29 0.54
C LEU A 78 6.56 27.71 0.51
N GLN A 79 6.15 28.24 1.66
CA GLN A 79 5.62 29.59 1.78
C GLN A 79 6.70 30.68 1.77
N SER A 80 7.99 30.31 1.83
CA SER A 80 9.10 31.25 1.76
C SER A 80 9.23 31.81 0.33
N PRO A 81 9.02 33.12 0.10
CA PRO A 81 9.12 33.73 -1.23
C PRO A 81 10.53 33.62 -1.84
N LYS A 82 11.55 33.45 -0.98
CA LYS A 82 12.97 33.44 -1.37
C LYS A 82 13.36 32.19 -2.15
N LEU A 83 12.69 31.05 -1.96
CA LEU A 83 13.05 29.82 -2.68
C LEU A 83 12.67 29.83 -4.15
N LEU A 84 11.62 30.57 -4.52
CA LEU A 84 11.16 30.69 -5.90
C LEU A 84 11.66 31.98 -6.58
N GLN A 85 11.86 33.07 -5.84
CA GLN A 85 12.32 34.34 -6.43
C GLN A 85 13.82 34.38 -6.70
N ASP A 86 14.64 33.64 -5.95
CA ASP A 86 16.10 33.61 -6.14
C ASP A 86 16.58 32.43 -6.99
N CYS A 87 15.66 31.67 -7.61
CA CYS A 87 16.01 30.53 -8.45
C CYS A 87 16.12 30.96 -9.93
N PRO A 88 17.32 31.01 -10.51
CA PRO A 88 17.50 31.30 -11.92
C PRO A 88 16.70 30.31 -12.78
N SER A 89 16.01 30.78 -13.81
CA SER A 89 15.26 29.91 -14.73
C SER A 89 16.15 28.88 -15.45
N ASP A 90 17.46 29.14 -15.51
CA ASP A 90 18.48 28.27 -16.11
C ASP A 90 19.22 27.38 -15.10
N LEU A 91 18.88 27.42 -13.80
CA LEU A 91 19.59 26.69 -12.75
C LEU A 91 19.65 25.18 -13.03
N HIS A 92 18.53 24.59 -13.44
CA HIS A 92 18.47 23.17 -13.80
C HIS A 92 19.44 22.85 -14.95
N GLY A 93 19.46 23.67 -16.00
CA GLY A 93 20.38 23.49 -17.13
C GLY A 93 21.85 23.62 -16.71
N ARG A 94 22.16 24.57 -15.83
CA ARG A 94 23.52 24.76 -15.28
C ARG A 94 23.98 23.59 -14.41
N LEU A 95 23.08 23.04 -13.58
CA LEU A 95 23.39 21.86 -12.77
C LEU A 95 23.68 20.64 -13.64
N ILE A 96 22.85 20.39 -14.65
CA ILE A 96 23.07 19.29 -15.61
C ILE A 96 24.41 19.48 -16.34
N ALA A 97 24.67 20.66 -16.92
CA ALA A 97 25.92 20.93 -17.61
C ALA A 97 27.16 20.82 -16.69
N SER A 98 27.02 21.17 -15.41
CA SER A 98 28.10 21.03 -14.42
C SER A 98 28.37 19.57 -14.08
N VAL A 99 27.33 18.75 -13.89
CA VAL A 99 27.46 17.30 -13.60
C VAL A 99 27.98 16.54 -14.82
N GLU A 100 27.56 16.92 -16.02
CA GLU A 100 28.04 16.37 -17.28
C GLU A 100 29.41 16.91 -17.70
N SER A 101 29.95 17.90 -16.97
CA SER A 101 31.27 18.43 -17.27
C SER A 101 32.32 17.35 -17.03
N GLY A 102 33.25 17.23 -17.97
CA GLY A 102 34.36 16.27 -17.84
C GLY A 102 35.22 16.54 -16.61
N ASP A 103 35.22 17.75 -16.07
CA ASP A 103 35.98 18.11 -14.87
C ASP A 103 35.31 17.60 -13.59
N PHE A 104 33.97 17.64 -13.52
CA PHE A 104 33.22 17.04 -12.41
C PHE A 104 33.36 15.52 -12.39
N LEU A 105 33.26 14.86 -13.56
CA LEU A 105 33.44 13.42 -13.66
C LEU A 105 34.86 12.98 -13.26
N LYS A 106 35.89 13.74 -13.64
CA LYS A 106 37.28 13.48 -13.21
C LYS A 106 37.51 13.64 -11.71
N GLN A 107 36.67 14.39 -10.99
CA GLN A 107 36.75 14.50 -9.53
C GLN A 107 36.05 13.33 -8.80
N LEU A 108 35.22 12.55 -9.51
CA LEU A 108 34.55 11.38 -8.96
C LEU A 108 35.35 10.08 -9.15
N GLU A 109 36.35 10.08 -10.03
CA GLU A 109 37.36 9.01 -10.18
C GLU A 109 38.47 9.12 -9.13
#